data_AF-A0A960KQZ5-F1
#
_entry.id   AF-A0A960KQZ5-F1
#
_cell.length_a   1.000
_cell.length_b   1.000
_cell.length_c   1.000
_cell.angle_alpha   90.00
_cell.angle_beta   90.00
_cell.angle_gamma   90.00
#
_symmetry.space_group_name_H-M   'P 1'
#
loop_
_entity.id
_entity.type
_entity.pdbx_description
1 polymer ?
#
loop_
_entity_poly.entity_id
_entity_poly.type
_entity_poly.pdbx_seq_one_letter_code
_entity_poly.pdbx_strand_id
1 'polypeptide(L)'
;MNSWDERYSASEYVYGTEPNGFLVQVADRLRPGDLLSLAEGEGRNAVYLAGLGHRVSAVDSSAVGLAKARELAARKGVRLETTCGDLAEYDPGQDRWDSVVSIFCHLPGAVRADLYRRVCSGLRSGGLLVIEAYTPAQLAHGTG
;
A
#
# COMPACT_ATOMS: atom_id res chain seq x y z
N MET A 1 -5.05 7.45 -18.48
CA MET A 1 -3.76 7.76 -17.84
C MET A 1 -4.05 8.81 -16.79
N ASN A 2 -3.75 8.53 -15.52
CA ASN A 2 -3.95 9.49 -14.42
C ASN A 2 -2.63 10.15 -14.02
N SER A 3 -2.66 11.12 -13.10
CA SER A 3 -1.47 11.85 -12.66
C SER A 3 -0.40 10.94 -12.03
N TRP A 4 -0.78 9.82 -11.44
CA TRP A 4 0.16 8.83 -10.91
C TRP A 4 0.82 8.00 -12.00
N ASP A 5 0.09 7.64 -13.07
CA ASP A 5 0.69 7.00 -14.25
C ASP A 5 1.75 7.91 -14.89
N GLU A 6 1.46 9.21 -15.00
CA GLU A 6 2.44 10.19 -15.49
C GLU A 6 3.66 10.27 -14.56
N ARG A 7 3.44 10.32 -13.25
CA ARG A 7 4.53 10.36 -12.26
C ARG A 7 5.42 9.12 -12.32
N TYR A 8 4.85 7.93 -12.50
CA TYR A 8 5.58 6.66 -12.54
C TYR A 8 6.06 6.25 -13.94
N SER A 9 5.85 7.10 -14.95
CA SER A 9 6.21 6.80 -16.35
C SER A 9 7.71 6.67 -16.61
N ALA A 10 8.55 7.27 -15.75
CA ALA A 10 10.00 7.12 -15.82
C ALA A 10 10.42 5.67 -15.53
N SER A 11 11.56 5.26 -16.09
CA SER A 11 12.12 3.91 -15.85
C SER A 11 12.63 3.75 -14.42
N GLU A 12 13.22 4.80 -13.83
CA GLU A 12 13.66 4.76 -12.43
C GLU A 12 12.49 4.71 -11.46
N TYR A 13 12.68 4.07 -10.30
CA TYR A 13 11.70 4.09 -9.22
C TYR A 13 11.69 5.47 -8.55
N VAL A 14 10.59 6.20 -8.66
CA VAL A 14 10.44 7.58 -8.17
C VAL A 14 10.75 7.68 -6.68
N TYR A 15 10.37 6.66 -5.92
CA TYR A 15 10.59 6.59 -4.47
C TYR A 15 11.61 5.53 -4.04
N GLY A 16 12.41 5.04 -5.00
CA GLY A 16 13.37 3.95 -4.78
C GLY A 16 12.70 2.59 -4.52
N THR A 17 13.53 1.59 -4.23
CA THR A 17 13.09 0.19 -4.06
C THR A 17 13.16 -0.30 -2.62
N GLU A 18 13.74 0.48 -1.70
CA GLU A 18 13.82 0.13 -0.29
C GLU A 18 12.50 0.47 0.42
N PRO A 19 12.06 -0.35 1.37
CA PRO A 19 10.80 -0.12 2.08
C PRO A 19 10.86 1.13 2.94
N ASN A 20 9.68 1.63 3.30
CA ASN A 20 9.54 2.67 4.30
C ASN A 20 10.15 2.25 5.65
N GLY A 21 10.89 3.16 6.29
CA GLY A 21 11.61 2.86 7.54
C GLY A 21 10.70 2.56 8.73
N PHE A 22 9.57 3.26 8.87
CA PHE A 22 8.59 2.96 9.90
C PHE A 22 7.95 1.58 9.70
N LEU A 23 7.62 1.23 8.45
CA LEU A 23 7.11 -0.10 8.12
C LEU A 23 8.09 -1.20 8.55
N VAL A 24 9.39 -1.05 8.27
CA VAL A 24 10.43 -1.99 8.72
C VAL A 24 10.43 -2.14 10.25
N GLN A 25 10.26 -1.03 10.99
CA GLN A 25 10.26 -1.03 12.46
C GLN A 25 9.06 -1.77 13.08
N VAL A 26 7.94 -1.87 12.36
CA VAL A 26 6.70 -2.49 12.87
C VAL A 26 6.33 -3.78 12.15
N ALA A 27 7.13 -4.21 11.17
CA ALA A 27 6.83 -5.38 10.35
C ALA A 27 6.73 -6.67 11.16
N ASP A 28 7.49 -6.80 12.24
CA ASP A 28 7.46 -7.93 13.18
C ASP A 28 6.14 -8.06 13.95
N ARG A 29 5.36 -6.98 14.03
CA ARG A 29 4.04 -6.96 14.66
C ARG A 29 2.93 -7.41 13.71
N LEU A 30 3.18 -7.39 12.40
CA LEU A 30 2.18 -7.78 11.42
C LEU A 30 1.81 -9.24 11.59
N ARG A 31 0.53 -9.55 11.39
CA ARG A 31 0.03 -10.91 11.50
C ARG A 31 0.47 -11.69 10.25
N PRO A 32 1.08 -12.87 10.39
CA PRO A 32 1.38 -13.72 9.24
C PRO A 32 0.10 -14.07 8.48
N GLY A 33 0.16 -14.08 7.14
CA GLY A 33 -0.96 -14.46 6.29
C GLY A 33 -1.29 -13.45 5.19
N ASP A 34 -2.57 -13.18 4.97
CA ASP A 34 -3.07 -12.32 3.91
C ASP A 34 -2.91 -10.85 4.29
N LEU A 35 -2.20 -10.09 3.45
CA LEU A 35 -1.91 -8.68 3.68
C LEU A 35 -2.37 -7.81 2.52
N LEU A 36 -3.10 -6.74 2.83
CA LEU A 36 -3.49 -5.71 1.87
C LEU A 36 -2.59 -4.48 2.01
N SER A 37 -1.98 -4.04 0.90
CA SER A 37 -1.21 -2.78 0.84
C SER A 37 -1.97 -1.75 0.01
N LEU A 38 -2.31 -0.62 0.63
CA LEU A 38 -3.13 0.45 0.04
C LEU A 38 -2.27 1.57 -0.55
N ALA A 39 -2.63 2.04 -1.75
CA ALA A 39 -1.93 3.11 -2.47
C ALA A 39 -0.43 2.84 -2.62
N GLU A 40 -0.12 1.62 -3.09
CA GLU A 40 1.23 1.06 -3.02
C GLU A 40 2.20 1.64 -4.07
N GLY A 41 1.68 2.24 -5.14
CA GLY A 41 2.45 2.76 -6.26
C GLY A 41 3.38 1.70 -6.87
N GLU A 42 4.69 1.94 -6.79
CA GLU A 42 5.74 1.14 -7.42
C GLU A 42 6.17 -0.10 -6.61
N GLY A 43 5.52 -0.39 -5.48
CA GLY A 43 5.64 -1.71 -4.83
C GLY A 43 6.73 -1.89 -3.78
N ARG A 44 7.48 -0.85 -3.40
CA ARG A 44 8.62 -0.99 -2.48
C ARG A 44 8.25 -1.63 -1.12
N ASN A 45 7.06 -1.33 -0.59
CA ASN A 45 6.60 -1.87 0.69
C ASN A 45 6.00 -3.26 0.49
N ALA A 46 5.14 -3.42 -0.52
CA ALA A 46 4.49 -4.69 -0.83
C ALA A 46 5.51 -5.79 -1.15
N VAL A 47 6.53 -5.49 -1.95
CA VAL A 47 7.61 -6.45 -2.27
C VAL A 47 8.40 -6.83 -1.01
N TYR A 48 8.73 -5.86 -0.15
CA TYR A 48 9.38 -6.13 1.12
C TYR A 48 8.55 -7.07 2.01
N LEU A 49 7.26 -6.77 2.18
CA LEU A 49 6.34 -7.58 2.99
C LEU A 49 6.15 -8.99 2.41
N ALA A 50 6.09 -9.12 1.09
CA ALA A 50 6.06 -10.43 0.43
C ALA A 50 7.37 -11.22 0.69
N GLY A 51 8.51 -10.53 0.75
CA GLY A 51 9.80 -11.11 1.14
C GLY A 51 9.85 -11.61 2.59
N LEU A 52 9.01 -11.07 3.47
CA LEU A 52 8.82 -11.58 4.84
C LEU A 52 7.85 -12.77 4.92
N GLY A 53 7.31 -13.22 3.79
CA GLY A 53 6.42 -14.38 3.71
C GLY A 53 4.92 -14.06 3.76
N HIS A 54 4.52 -12.79 3.73
CA HIS A 54 3.10 -12.42 3.62
C HIS A 54 2.55 -12.72 2.22
N ARG A 55 1.26 -13.09 2.14
CA ARG A 55 0.51 -13.14 0.87
C ARG A 55 -0.04 -11.76 0.58
N VAL A 56 0.72 -10.98 -0.18
CA VAL A 56 0.44 -9.56 -0.37
C VAL A 56 -0.45 -9.31 -1.60
N SER A 57 -1.54 -8.58 -1.37
CA SER A 57 -2.31 -7.90 -2.41
C SER A 57 -2.07 -6.39 -2.33
N ALA A 58 -1.57 -5.80 -3.42
CA ALA A 58 -1.33 -4.37 -3.54
C ALA A 58 -2.42 -3.70 -4.38
N VAL A 59 -2.94 -2.56 -3.93
CA VAL A 59 -3.89 -1.75 -4.67
C VAL A 59 -3.32 -0.37 -4.91
N ASP A 60 -3.42 0.10 -6.15
CA ASP A 60 -3.09 1.46 -6.52
C ASP A 60 -3.94 1.93 -7.70
N SER A 61 -4.11 3.25 -7.83
CA SER A 61 -4.80 3.85 -8.98
C SER A 61 -3.95 3.81 -10.26
N SER A 62 -2.62 3.66 -10.15
CA SER A 62 -1.70 3.67 -11.27
C SER A 62 -1.41 2.26 -11.78
N ALA A 63 -1.83 2.00 -13.02
CA ALA A 63 -1.48 0.76 -13.71
C ALA A 63 0.03 0.69 -13.98
N VAL A 64 0.68 1.84 -14.25
CA VAL A 64 2.12 1.95 -14.49
C VAL A 64 2.91 1.64 -13.22
N GLY A 65 2.53 2.22 -12.08
CA GLY A 65 3.12 1.90 -10.78
C GLY A 65 3.02 0.42 -10.45
N LEU A 66 1.82 -0.16 -10.61
CA LEU A 66 1.61 -1.59 -10.38
C LEU A 66 2.37 -2.49 -11.35
N ALA A 67 2.64 -2.06 -12.59
CA ALA A 67 3.53 -2.79 -13.49
C ALA A 67 4.95 -2.86 -12.93
N LYS A 68 5.49 -1.71 -12.49
CA LYS A 68 6.81 -1.63 -11.84
C LYS A 68 6.87 -2.40 -10.53
N ALA A 69 5.77 -2.46 -9.78
CA ALA A 69 5.67 -3.29 -8.57
C ALA A 69 5.84 -4.78 -8.89
N ARG A 70 5.18 -5.27 -9.96
CA ARG A 70 5.33 -6.67 -10.42
C ARG A 70 6.75 -6.96 -10.91
N GLU A 71 7.37 -6.02 -11.62
CA GLU A 71 8.77 -6.16 -12.05
C GLU A 71 9.72 -6.23 -10.85
N LEU A 72 9.54 -5.37 -9.84
CA LEU A 72 10.34 -5.41 -8.62
C LEU A 72 10.14 -6.72 -7.86
N ALA A 73 8.91 -7.21 -7.77
CA ALA A 73 8.58 -8.50 -7.18
C ALA A 73 9.30 -9.66 -7.90
N ALA A 74 9.25 -9.67 -9.24
CA ALA A 74 9.94 -10.67 -10.05
C ALA A 74 11.46 -10.65 -9.84
N ARG A 75 12.08 -9.45 -9.81
CA ARG A 75 13.52 -9.30 -9.53
C ARG A 75 13.91 -9.78 -8.13
N LYS A 76 13.01 -9.68 -7.15
CA LYS A 76 13.23 -10.12 -5.76
C LYS A 76 12.77 -11.56 -5.51
N GLY A 77 12.20 -12.24 -6.51
CA GLY A 77 11.75 -13.63 -6.40
C GLY A 77 10.51 -13.82 -5.51
N VAL A 78 9.66 -12.80 -5.37
CA VAL A 78 8.44 -12.83 -4.54
C VAL A 78 7.19 -12.67 -5.40
N ARG A 79 6.04 -13.09 -4.87
CA ARG A 79 4.74 -12.97 -5.57
C ARG A 79 3.94 -11.81 -4.99
N LEU A 80 3.37 -11.00 -5.88
CA LEU A 80 2.40 -9.97 -5.56
C LEU A 80 1.11 -10.19 -6.35
N GLU A 81 -0.02 -10.07 -5.68
CA GLU A 81 -1.30 -9.82 -6.35
C GLU A 81 -1.51 -8.31 -6.40
N THR A 82 -2.10 -7.83 -7.48
CA THR A 82 -2.18 -6.39 -7.78
C THR A 82 -3.54 -6.05 -8.35
N THR A 83 -4.17 -5.02 -7.82
CA THR A 83 -5.45 -4.50 -8.33
C THR A 83 -5.28 -3.03 -8.68
N CYS A 84 -5.46 -2.70 -9.96
CA CYS A 84 -5.55 -1.31 -10.39
C CYS A 84 -6.96 -0.81 -10.11
N GLY A 85 -7.12 0.18 -9.24
CA GLY A 85 -8.44 0.66 -8.85
C GLY A 85 -8.41 1.91 -7.99
N ASP A 86 -9.53 2.65 -8.00
CA ASP A 86 -9.73 3.79 -7.12
C ASP A 86 -10.12 3.31 -5.71
N LEU A 87 -9.39 3.74 -4.69
CA LEU A 87 -9.69 3.41 -3.30
C LEU A 87 -11.02 4.02 -2.81
N ALA A 88 -11.55 5.03 -3.50
CA ALA A 88 -12.91 5.52 -3.25
C ALA A 88 -13.96 4.42 -3.48
N GLU A 89 -13.71 3.49 -4.39
CA GLU A 89 -14.65 2.43 -4.79
C GLU A 89 -14.19 1.03 -4.41
N TYR A 90 -12.90 0.86 -4.07
CA TYR A 90 -12.29 -0.45 -3.79
C TYR A 90 -12.91 -1.17 -2.59
N ASP A 91 -13.51 -2.34 -2.81
CA ASP A 91 -14.02 -3.19 -1.75
C ASP A 91 -12.94 -4.17 -1.23
N PRO A 92 -12.46 -4.02 0.02
CA PRO A 92 -11.51 -4.97 0.61
C PRO A 92 -12.17 -6.31 1.00
N GLY A 93 -13.50 -6.43 0.92
CA GLY A 93 -14.27 -7.59 1.36
C GLY A 93 -14.51 -7.59 2.88
N GLN A 94 -14.87 -8.76 3.42
CA GLN A 94 -15.14 -8.98 4.84
C GLN A 94 -14.25 -10.12 5.39
N ASP A 95 -13.73 -9.98 6.61
CA ASP A 95 -12.95 -11.01 7.32
C ASP A 95 -11.86 -11.69 6.45
N ARG A 96 -11.17 -10.90 5.63
CA ARG A 96 -10.24 -11.38 4.61
C ARG A 96 -8.77 -11.17 4.97
N TRP A 97 -8.46 -10.14 5.75
CA TRP A 97 -7.08 -9.68 5.93
C TRP A 97 -6.58 -9.93 7.35
N ASP A 98 -5.40 -10.51 7.46
CA ASP A 98 -4.68 -10.60 8.73
C ASP A 98 -4.02 -9.26 9.06
N SER A 99 -3.59 -8.52 8.04
CA SER A 99 -3.05 -7.16 8.20
C SER A 99 -3.35 -6.28 6.99
N VAL A 100 -3.49 -4.99 7.24
CA VAL A 100 -3.61 -3.95 6.20
C VAL A 100 -2.57 -2.87 6.48
N VAL A 101 -1.86 -2.45 5.45
CA VAL A 101 -0.83 -1.41 5.51
C VAL A 101 -1.24 -0.23 4.63
N SER A 102 -1.15 0.98 5.19
CA SER A 102 -1.47 2.24 4.54
C SER A 102 -0.36 3.27 4.83
N ILE A 103 0.58 3.42 3.90
CA ILE A 103 1.76 4.29 4.07
C ILE A 103 1.65 5.47 3.11
N PHE A 104 1.51 6.69 3.65
CA PHE A 104 1.31 7.93 2.89
C PHE A 104 0.15 7.86 1.89
N CYS A 105 -0.91 7.11 2.23
CA CYS A 105 -2.15 7.05 1.46
C CYS A 105 -2.98 8.34 1.66
N HIS A 106 -2.68 9.36 0.86
CA HIS A 106 -3.35 10.65 0.93
C HIS A 106 -4.67 10.63 0.15
N LEU A 107 -5.77 10.76 0.89
CA LEU A 107 -7.14 10.77 0.36
C LEU A 107 -7.95 11.93 0.94
N PRO A 108 -8.94 12.47 0.18
CA PRO A 108 -9.92 13.41 0.72
C PRO A 108 -10.58 12.88 2.00
N GLY A 109 -10.91 13.78 2.94
CA GLY A 109 -11.36 13.37 4.28
C GLY A 109 -12.54 12.40 4.30
N ALA A 110 -13.57 12.63 3.46
CA ALA A 110 -14.74 11.76 3.36
C ALA A 110 -14.38 10.39 2.77
N VAL A 111 -13.61 10.37 1.69
CA VAL A 111 -13.14 9.14 1.03
C VAL A 111 -12.29 8.29 1.98
N ARG A 112 -11.36 8.93 2.69
CA ARG A 112 -10.49 8.28 3.68
C ARG A 112 -11.30 7.64 4.81
N ALA A 113 -12.27 8.38 5.36
CA ALA A 113 -13.12 7.86 6.44
C ALA A 113 -13.96 6.67 5.98
N ASP A 114 -14.46 6.72 4.74
CA ASP A 114 -15.21 5.61 4.16
C ASP A 114 -14.34 4.37 3.90
N LEU A 115 -13.18 4.55 3.25
CA LEU A 115 -12.22 3.49 3.01
C LEU A 115 -11.85 2.77 4.31
N TYR A 116 -11.47 3.52 5.35
CA TYR A 116 -11.04 2.87 6.60
C TYR A 116 -12.18 2.15 7.32
N ARG A 117 -13.44 2.56 7.14
CA ARG A 117 -14.59 1.78 7.64
C ARG A 117 -14.67 0.43 6.93
N ARG A 118 -14.52 0.41 5.60
CA ARG A 118 -14.51 -0.83 4.81
C ARG A 118 -13.30 -1.70 5.14
N VAL A 119 -12.12 -1.11 5.32
CA VAL A 119 -10.90 -1.82 5.75
C VAL A 119 -11.10 -2.49 7.11
N CYS A 120 -11.72 -1.81 8.07
CA CYS A 120 -12.04 -2.41 9.38
C CYS A 120 -12.96 -3.62 9.24
N SER A 121 -13.96 -3.59 8.35
CA SER A 121 -14.80 -4.77 8.06
C SER A 121 -14.05 -5.88 7.33
N GLY A 122 -13.06 -5.52 6.51
CA GLY A 122 -12.21 -6.47 5.78
C GLY A 122 -11.16 -7.17 6.65
N LEU A 123 -10.84 -6.62 7.82
CA LEU A 123 -9.93 -7.26 8.77
C LEU A 123 -10.60 -8.46 9.44
N ARG A 124 -9.86 -9.56 9.55
CA ARG A 124 -10.24 -10.68 10.42
C ARG A 124 -10.23 -10.25 11.88
N SER A 125 -10.91 -11.02 12.73
CA SER A 125 -10.81 -10.84 14.19
C SER A 125 -9.36 -10.86 14.68
N GLY A 126 -8.95 -9.76 15.34
CA GLY A 126 -7.58 -9.54 15.80
C GLY A 126 -6.58 -9.16 14.70
N GLY A 127 -7.05 -8.87 13.49
CA GLY A 127 -6.23 -8.31 12.42
C GLY A 127 -5.74 -6.89 12.73
N LEU A 128 -4.70 -6.46 12.02
CA LEU A 128 -4.01 -5.20 12.29
C LEU A 128 -4.12 -4.22 11.12
N LEU A 129 -4.35 -2.95 11.44
CA LEU A 129 -4.21 -1.84 10.50
C LEU A 129 -3.01 -0.99 10.91
N VAL A 130 -2.02 -0.88 10.03
CA VAL A 130 -0.85 -0.01 10.20
C VAL A 130 -0.98 1.19 9.27
N ILE A 131 -0.86 2.39 9.84
CA ILE A 131 -0.99 3.65 9.11
C ILE A 131 0.23 4.53 9.41
N GLU A 132 0.82 5.07 8.36
CA GLU A 132 1.73 6.20 8.44
C GLU A 132 1.19 7.34 7.57
N ALA A 133 1.04 8.52 8.17
CA ALA A 133 0.52 9.69 7.49
C ALA A 133 1.11 10.97 8.08
N TYR A 134 1.12 12.03 7.28
CA TYR A 134 1.47 13.35 7.76
C TYR A 134 0.39 13.96 8.64
N THR A 135 0.82 14.74 9.63
CA THR A 135 -0.08 15.63 10.37
C THR A 135 -0.40 16.87 9.54
N PRO A 136 -1.48 17.62 9.83
CA PRO A 136 -1.78 18.88 9.13
C PRO A 136 -0.63 19.92 9.22
N ALA A 137 0.21 19.84 10.25
CA ALA A 137 1.36 20.73 10.42
C ALA A 137 2.42 20.56 9.31
N GLN A 138 2.39 19.45 8.57
CA GLN A 138 3.31 19.17 7.46
C GLN A 138 3.30 20.26 6.38
N LEU A 139 2.17 20.95 6.18
CA LEU A 139 2.06 22.06 5.24
C LEU A 139 3.08 23.17 5.51
N ALA A 140 3.49 23.37 6.77
CA ALA A 140 4.49 24.36 7.14
C ALA A 140 5.93 23.96 6.76
N HIS A 141 6.17 22.68 6.47
CA HIS A 141 7.50 22.15 6.15
C HIS A 141 7.77 22.08 4.64
N GLY A 142 6.75 22.25 3.79
CA GLY A 142 6.90 22.27 2.33
C GLY A 142 7.42 20.96 1.72
N THR A 143 7.35 19.86 2.48
CA THR A 143 7.74 18.52 2.05
C THR A 143 6.56 17.57 2.21
N GLY A 144 6.61 16.43 1.50
CA GLY A 144 5.51 15.46 1.45
C GLY A 144 4.94 15.32 0.06
#